data_AF-A0A6J4YC95-F1
#
_entry.id   AF-A0A6J4YC95-F1
#
_cell.length_a   1.000
_cell.length_b   1.000
_cell.length_c   1.000
_cell.angle_alpha   90.00
_cell.angle_beta   90.00
_cell.angle_gamma   90.00
#
_symmetry.space_group_name_H-M   'P 1'
#
loop_
_entity.id
_entity.type
_entity.pdbx_description
1 polymer ?
#
loop_
_entity_poly.entity_id
_entity_poly.type
_entity_poly.pdbx_seq_one_letter_code
_entity_poly.pdbx_strand_id
1 'polypeptide(L)' 'MSMIDNLKMINEFGIRHFIQHEKSKWICPECGEMICVHKPTCLSCGHKWH' A
#
# COMPACT_ATOMS: atom_id res chain seq x y z
N MET A 1 2.92 7.56 -6.36
CA MET A 1 3.91 6.93 -5.44
C MET A 1 5.23 7.68 -5.59
N SER A 2 5.92 8.02 -4.50
CA SER A 2 7.18 8.77 -4.51
C SER A 2 8.28 7.94 -3.83
N MET A 3 9.32 7.60 -4.57
CA MET A 3 10.44 6.82 -4.02
C MET A 3 11.28 7.64 -3.03
N ILE A 4 11.32 8.96 -3.21
CA ILE A 4 12.02 9.86 -2.29
C ILE A 4 11.31 9.90 -0.93
N ASP A 5 9.98 9.97 -0.90
CA ASP A 5 9.26 10.02 0.36
C ASP A 5 9.31 8.66 1.09
N ASN A 6 9.39 7.54 0.35
CA ASN A 6 9.67 6.24 0.94
C ASN A 6 11.04 6.24 1.66
N LEU A 7 12.08 6.78 1.02
CA LEU A 7 13.42 6.86 1.62
C LEU A 7 13.46 7.80 2.83
N LYS A 8 12.75 8.94 2.80
CA LYS A 8 12.59 9.82 3.96
C LYS A 8 11.92 9.09 5.12
N MET A 9 10.83 8.37 4.87
CA MET A 9 10.12 7.62 5.91
C MET A 9 11.00 6.53 6.53
N ILE A 10 11.80 5.83 5.72
CA ILE A 10 12.78 4.86 6.23
C ILE A 10 13.87 5.56 7.06
N ASN A 11 14.33 6.73 6.66
CA ASN A 11 15.33 7.50 7.39
C ASN A 11 14.80 8.01 8.74
N GLU A 12 13.56 8.51 8.77
CA GLU A 12 12.94 9.12 9.95
C GLU A 12 12.42 8.08 10.97
N PHE A 13 11.76 7.01 10.49
CA PHE A 13 11.04 6.06 11.36
C PHE A 13 11.63 4.63 11.34
N GLY A 14 12.61 4.39 10.47
CA GLY A 14 13.25 3.09 10.32
C GLY A 14 12.47 2.10 9.44
N ILE A 15 13.20 1.10 8.93
CA ILE A 15 12.68 0.13 7.95
C ILE A 15 11.53 -0.74 8.48
N ARG A 16 11.49 -1.07 9.78
CA ARG A 16 10.41 -1.90 10.35
C ARG A 16 9.08 -1.16 10.35
N HIS A 17 9.10 0.12 10.71
CA HIS A 17 7.93 0.99 10.65
C HIS A 17 7.45 1.13 9.21
N PHE A 18 8.38 1.39 8.27
CA PHE A 18 8.08 1.47 6.85
C PHE A 18 7.37 0.22 6.32
N ILE A 19 7.90 -0.98 6.62
CA ILE A 19 7.30 -2.25 6.17
C ILE A 19 5.89 -2.43 6.74
N GLN A 20 5.67 -2.10 8.02
CA GLN A 20 4.35 -2.21 8.63
C GLN A 20 3.34 -1.26 7.98
N HIS A 21 3.75 -0.01 7.74
CA HIS A 21 2.94 0.98 7.05
C HIS A 21 2.56 0.54 5.62
N GLU A 22 3.53 0.08 4.83
CA GLU A 22 3.28 -0.36 3.45
C GLU A 22 2.35 -1.60 3.42
N LYS A 23 2.52 -2.56 4.34
CA LYS A 23 1.60 -3.71 4.43
C LYS A 23 0.14 -3.29 4.60
N SER A 24 -0.13 -2.30 5.45
CA SER A 24 -1.49 -1.78 5.68
C SER A 24 -2.00 -0.91 4.53
N LYS A 25 -1.10 -0.29 3.77
CA LYS A 25 -1.46 0.56 2.63
C LYS A 25 -1.84 -0.25 1.38
N TRP A 26 -1.24 -1.43 1.21
CA TRP A 26 -1.43 -2.28 0.02
C TRP A 26 -2.54 -3.33 0.18
N ILE A 27 -3.45 -3.15 1.14
CA ILE A 27 -4.63 -4.02 1.33
C ILE A 27 -5.91 -3.36 0.86
N CYS A 28 -6.84 -4.17 0.38
CA CYS A 28 -8.14 -3.69 -0.03
C CYS A 28 -8.97 -3.32 1.20
N PRO A 29 -9.57 -2.12 1.26
CA PRO A 29 -10.35 -1.67 2.40
C PRO A 29 -11.67 -2.43 2.54
N GLU A 30 -12.16 -3.09 1.47
CA GLU A 30 -13.37 -3.90 1.54
C GLU A 30 -13.13 -5.36 1.95
N CYS A 31 -12.12 -6.01 1.37
CA CYS A 31 -11.91 -7.45 1.58
C CYS A 31 -10.59 -7.83 2.26
N GLY A 32 -9.69 -6.86 2.50
CA GLY A 32 -8.40 -7.10 3.12
C GLY A 32 -7.33 -7.74 2.23
N GLU A 33 -7.68 -8.14 1.00
CA GLU A 33 -6.74 -8.75 0.06
C GLU A 33 -5.73 -7.76 -0.52
N MET A 34 -4.58 -8.27 -0.95
CA MET A 34 -3.53 -7.43 -1.53
C MET A 34 -4.00 -6.76 -2.83
N ILE A 35 -3.75 -5.45 -2.96
CA ILE A 35 -4.17 -4.69 -4.14
C ILE A 35 -3.18 -4.83 -5.31
N CYS A 36 -3.69 -4.75 -6.54
CA CYS A 36 -2.86 -4.66 -7.74
C CYS A 36 -2.75 -3.20 -8.22
N VAL A 37 -1.53 -2.66 -8.23
CA VAL A 37 -1.28 -1.25 -8.59
C VAL A 37 -1.53 -0.92 -10.06
N HIS A 38 -1.64 -1.94 -10.92
CA HIS A 38 -1.85 -1.78 -12.35
C HIS A 38 -3.33 -1.81 -12.75
N LYS A 39 -4.25 -2.00 -11.78
CA LYS A 39 -5.68 -2.13 -12.04
C LYS A 39 -6.48 -1.13 -11.19
N PRO A 40 -7.51 -0.50 -11.76
CA PRO A 40 -8.39 0.40 -11.01
C PRO A 40 -9.38 -0.36 -10.11
N THR A 41 -9.28 -1.68 -10.00
CA THR A 41 -10.20 -2.53 -9.24
C THR A 41 -9.46 -3.61 -8.46
N CYS A 42 -10.02 -4.01 -7.32
CA CYS A 42 -9.56 -5.17 -6.56
C CYS A 42 -9.83 -6.45 -7.35
N LEU A 43 -8.81 -7.31 -7.45
CA LEU A 43 -8.91 -8.58 -8.18
C LEU A 43 -9.74 -9.64 -7.44
N SER A 44 -9.90 -9.49 -6.12
CA SER A 44 -10.58 -10.47 -5.27
C SER A 44 -12.06 -10.16 -5.09
N CYS A 45 -12.45 -8.89 -4.87
CA CYS A 45 -13.84 -8.51 -4.60
C CYS A 45 -14.46 -7.54 -5.63
N GLY A 46 -13.67 -7.01 -6.58
CA GLY A 46 -14.16 -6.06 -7.58
C GLY A 46 -14.34 -4.62 -7.11
N HIS A 47 -14.01 -4.29 -5.85
CA HIS A 47 -13.98 -2.91 -5.35
C HIS A 47 -13.21 -1.99 -6.29
N LYS A 48 -13.72 -0.79 -6.57
CA LYS A 48 -13.10 0.16 -7.50
C LYS A 48 -12.44 1.31 -6.74
N TRP A 49 -11.18 1.59 -7.05
CA TRP A 49 -10.47 2.78 -6.57
C TRP A 49 -10.94 3.98 -7.40
N HIS A 50 -11.60 4.96 -6.79
CA HIS A 50 -12.00 6.22 -7.41
C HIS A 50 -11.03 7.34 -7.08
#